data_AF-A0A6I3LKG5-F1
#
_entry.id   AF-A0A6I3LKG5-F1
#
_cell.length_a   1.000
_cell.length_b   1.000
_cell.length_c   1.000
_cell.angle_alpha   90.00
_cell.angle_beta   90.00
_cell.angle_gamma   90.00
#
_symmetry.space_group_name_H-M   'P 1'
#
loop_
_entity.id
_entity.type
_entity.pdbx_description
1 polymer ?
#
loop_
_entity_poly.entity_id
_entity_poly.type
_entity_poly.pdbx_seq_one_letter_code
_entity_poly.pdbx_strand_id
1 'polypeptide(L)'
;MRGKIAFTLVILAALVGIFILRKPSPTRIDLIPIGTPNNRDFEDFKEELFQQIIINTDTIHTYIDYERFIINKAVFVYKLPLANEQNLKAIKKDYYHPTGMTKEHIDYFINNTDEEQLKKIGLGKPTSENVDKIITNLKLILVTVQAQNDFSKEYDINYIYDITGIDMGEIHLSVTTDVNGGNIEVGWET
;
A
#
# COMPACT_ATOMS: atom_id res chain seq x y z
N MET A 1 31.40 40.30 -11.23
CA MET A 1 30.65 39.57 -10.17
C MET A 1 29.14 39.53 -10.38
N ARG A 2 28.47 40.60 -10.85
CA ARG A 2 27.00 40.64 -11.01
C ARG A 2 26.40 39.59 -11.97
N GLY A 3 27.10 39.22 -13.04
CA GLY A 3 26.63 38.20 -13.98
C GLY A 3 26.58 36.77 -13.43
N LYS A 4 27.45 36.43 -12.47
CA LYS A 4 27.45 35.09 -11.84
C LYS A 4 26.25 34.91 -10.91
N ILE A 5 25.87 35.96 -10.18
CA ILE A 5 24.72 35.95 -9.27
C ILE A 5 23.40 35.82 -10.05
N ALA A 6 23.29 36.53 -11.18
CA ALA A 6 22.12 36.41 -12.05
C ALA A 6 21.96 35.00 -12.63
N PHE A 7 23.06 34.37 -13.04
CA PHE A 7 23.04 33.01 -13.59
C PHE A 7 22.65 31.97 -12.53
N THR A 8 23.15 32.10 -11.30
CA THR A 8 22.77 31.22 -10.19
C THR A 8 21.28 31.35 -9.83
N LEU A 9 20.73 32.57 -9.85
CA LEU A 9 19.30 32.79 -9.57
C LEU A 9 18.39 32.19 -10.65
N VAL A 10 18.79 32.25 -11.93
CA VAL A 10 18.03 31.64 -13.02
C VAL A 10 18.02 30.12 -12.93
N ILE A 11 19.15 29.50 -12.58
CA ILE A 11 19.23 28.05 -12.38
C ILE A 11 18.37 27.62 -11.18
N LEU A 12 18.42 28.37 -10.07
CA LEU A 12 17.62 28.06 -8.88
C LEU A 12 16.12 28.18 -9.17
N ALA A 13 15.69 29.21 -9.91
CA ALA A 13 14.30 29.38 -10.33
C ALA A 13 13.85 28.27 -11.29
N ALA A 14 14.72 27.82 -12.21
CA ALA A 14 14.43 26.71 -13.11
C ALA A 14 14.28 25.39 -12.34
N LEU A 15 15.14 25.13 -11.35
CA LEU A 15 15.06 23.92 -10.51
C LEU A 15 13.79 23.90 -9.65
N VAL A 16 13.43 25.04 -9.05
CA VAL A 16 12.16 25.17 -8.30
C VAL A 16 10.95 25.03 -9.23
N GLY A 17 11.01 25.58 -10.44
CA GLY A 17 9.97 25.43 -11.46
C GLY A 17 9.76 23.98 -11.90
N ILE A 18 10.85 23.23 -12.11
CA ILE A 18 10.80 21.79 -12.41
C ILE A 18 10.19 21.02 -11.22
N PHE A 19 10.55 21.35 -9.99
CA PHE A 19 10.03 20.67 -8.80
C PHE A 19 8.53 20.91 -8.58
N ILE A 20 8.03 22.11 -8.88
CA ILE A 20 6.60 22.46 -8.73
C ILE A 20 5.76 21.91 -9.90
N LEU A 21 6.32 21.82 -11.11
CA LEU A 21 5.64 21.24 -12.29
C LEU A 21 5.64 19.72 -12.27
N ARG A 22 6.57 19.09 -11.56
CA ARG A 22 6.55 17.65 -11.28
C ARG A 22 5.60 17.34 -10.12
N LYS A 23 4.34 17.77 -10.22
CA LYS A 23 3.30 17.01 -9.52
C LYS A 23 3.34 15.60 -10.11
N PRO A 24 3.40 14.54 -9.30
CA PRO A 24 3.21 13.20 -9.84
C PRO A 24 1.88 13.25 -10.60
N SER A 25 1.94 12.97 -11.90
CA SER A 25 0.75 12.58 -12.64
C SER A 25 0.06 11.55 -11.77
N PRO A 26 -1.25 11.68 -11.44
CA PRO A 26 -1.95 10.54 -10.90
C PRO A 26 -1.76 9.45 -11.96
N THR A 27 -0.95 8.44 -11.63
CA THR A 27 -0.89 7.22 -12.40
C THR A 27 -2.34 6.78 -12.45
N ARG A 28 -2.95 6.85 -13.63
CA ARG A 28 -4.27 6.31 -13.84
C ARG A 28 -4.09 4.82 -13.64
N ILE A 29 -4.36 4.35 -12.42
CA ILE A 29 -4.51 2.94 -12.14
C ILE A 29 -5.82 2.61 -12.86
N ASP A 30 -5.71 2.16 -14.11
CA ASP A 30 -6.78 1.38 -14.69
C ASP A 30 -6.81 0.13 -13.81
N LEU A 31 -7.68 0.14 -12.79
CA LEU A 31 -7.98 -1.02 -11.98
C LEU A 31 -8.57 -2.05 -12.93
N ILE A 32 -7.71 -2.92 -13.45
CA ILE A 32 -8.16 -4.14 -14.09
C ILE A 32 -8.81 -4.94 -12.97
N PRO A 33 -10.10 -5.31 -13.07
CA PRO A 33 -10.71 -6.21 -12.11
C PRO A 33 -9.90 -7.50 -12.13
N ILE A 34 -9.22 -7.78 -11.00
CA ILE A 34 -8.50 -9.03 -10.79
C ILE A 34 -9.53 -10.17 -10.92
N GLY A 35 -9.10 -11.24 -11.58
CA GLY A 35 -9.90 -12.10 -12.43
C GLY A 35 -11.18 -12.73 -11.88
N THR A 36 -12.03 -13.03 -12.85
CA THR A 36 -13.26 -13.82 -12.89
C THR A 36 -13.24 -15.19 -12.16
N PRO A 37 -14.45 -15.71 -11.84
CA PRO A 37 -14.74 -16.49 -10.64
C PRO A 37 -14.46 -17.97 -10.82
N ASN A 38 -13.77 -18.57 -9.86
CA ASN A 38 -13.84 -20.00 -9.61
C ASN A 38 -13.69 -20.28 -8.11
N ASN A 39 -14.68 -19.85 -7.34
CA ASN A 39 -15.38 -20.69 -6.37
C ASN A 39 -16.37 -19.84 -5.57
N ARG A 40 -17.64 -20.21 -5.72
CA ARG A 40 -18.76 -20.11 -4.77
C ARG A 40 -18.55 -19.14 -3.60
N ASP A 41 -19.29 -18.02 -3.64
CA ASP A 41 -19.77 -17.17 -2.52
C ASP A 41 -19.70 -15.65 -2.79
N PHE A 42 -19.31 -15.21 -3.99
CA PHE A 42 -19.48 -13.80 -4.41
C PHE A 42 -20.79 -13.59 -5.19
N GLU A 43 -21.94 -13.79 -4.53
CA GLU A 43 -23.25 -13.41 -5.11
C GLU A 43 -23.57 -11.91 -5.00
N ASP A 44 -22.73 -11.10 -4.35
CA ASP A 44 -23.00 -9.67 -4.15
C ASP A 44 -21.77 -8.79 -4.44
N PHE A 45 -21.20 -8.86 -5.65
CA PHE A 45 -20.32 -7.76 -6.09
C PHE A 45 -21.18 -6.51 -6.29
N LYS A 46 -21.15 -5.63 -5.29
CA LYS A 46 -21.81 -4.32 -5.34
C LYS A 46 -20.76 -3.26 -5.61
N GLU A 47 -20.71 -2.78 -6.85
CA GLU A 47 -19.75 -1.75 -7.30
C GLU A 47 -19.79 -0.48 -6.42
N GLU A 48 -20.94 -0.18 -5.82
CA GLU A 48 -21.18 0.90 -4.83
C GLU A 48 -20.37 0.78 -3.52
N LEU A 49 -19.90 -0.43 -3.17
CA LEU A 49 -19.04 -0.68 -2.02
C LEU A 49 -17.59 -0.30 -2.28
N PHE A 50 -17.20 -0.21 -3.56
CA PHE A 50 -15.86 0.20 -3.95
C PHE A 50 -15.77 1.72 -4.00
N GLN A 51 -14.91 2.29 -3.15
CA GLN A 51 -14.81 3.73 -2.96
C GLN A 51 -13.36 4.19 -2.97
N GLN A 52 -13.10 5.33 -3.60
CA GLN A 52 -11.81 6.01 -3.54
C GLN A 52 -11.80 6.99 -2.37
N ILE A 53 -10.76 6.93 -1.56
CA ILE A 53 -10.56 7.78 -0.38
C ILE A 53 -9.20 8.45 -0.48
N ILE A 54 -9.15 9.75 -0.22
CA ILE A 54 -7.90 10.51 -0.19
C ILE A 54 -7.41 10.59 1.27
N ILE A 55 -6.20 10.12 1.52
CA ILE A 55 -5.52 10.19 2.81
C ILE A 55 -4.22 10.95 2.63
N ASN A 56 -4.09 12.09 3.28
CA ASN A 56 -2.98 13.03 3.04
C ASN A 56 -2.86 13.39 1.55
N THR A 57 -1.85 12.85 0.87
CA THR A 57 -1.60 13.03 -0.57
C THR A 57 -1.88 11.78 -1.40
N ASP A 58 -2.21 10.66 -0.76
CA ASP A 58 -2.42 9.38 -1.42
C ASP A 58 -3.90 9.10 -1.63
N THR A 59 -4.21 8.51 -2.79
CA THR A 59 -5.53 7.94 -3.06
C THR A 59 -5.46 6.45 -2.79
N ILE A 60 -6.37 5.98 -1.95
CA ILE A 60 -6.50 4.59 -1.53
C ILE A 60 -7.89 4.11 -1.93
N HIS A 61 -7.97 2.85 -2.34
CA HIS A 61 -9.23 2.18 -2.61
C HIS A 61 -9.76 1.52 -1.34
N THR A 62 -11.07 1.46 -1.22
CA THR A 62 -11.74 0.77 -0.12
C THR A 62 -12.86 -0.08 -0.67
N TYR A 63 -13.05 -1.27 -0.11
CA TYR A 63 -14.19 -2.13 -0.39
C TYR A 63 -14.86 -2.47 0.95
N ILE A 64 -15.79 -1.60 1.36
CA ILE A 64 -16.37 -1.63 2.71
C ILE A 64 -17.85 -1.30 2.64
N ASP A 65 -18.67 -2.24 3.14
CA ASP A 65 -20.08 -2.01 3.43
C ASP A 65 -20.23 -1.36 4.81
N TYR A 66 -20.13 -0.03 4.83
CA TYR A 66 -20.23 0.77 6.06
C TYR A 66 -21.56 0.56 6.79
N GLU A 67 -22.63 0.21 6.08
CA GLU A 67 -23.96 0.00 6.68
C GLU A 67 -24.05 -1.38 7.32
N ARG A 68 -23.63 -2.43 6.62
CA ARG A 68 -23.60 -3.81 7.13
C ARG A 68 -22.80 -3.92 8.43
N PHE A 69 -21.64 -3.28 8.48
CA PHE A 69 -20.73 -3.36 9.64
C PHE A 69 -20.94 -2.24 10.67
N ILE A 70 -21.89 -1.33 10.44
CA ILE A 70 -22.19 -0.18 11.32
C ILE A 70 -20.91 0.63 11.61
N ILE A 71 -20.10 0.85 10.57
CA ILE A 71 -18.82 1.58 10.68
C ILE A 71 -19.09 3.06 10.42
N ASN A 72 -18.71 3.91 11.37
CA ASN A 72 -18.73 5.35 11.12
C ASN A 72 -17.62 5.71 10.12
N LYS A 73 -18.04 5.98 8.87
CA LYS A 73 -17.14 6.31 7.76
C LYS A 73 -16.17 7.46 8.07
N ALA A 74 -16.66 8.55 8.68
CA ALA A 74 -15.80 9.71 8.99
C ALA A 74 -14.70 9.35 10.00
N VAL A 75 -15.05 8.60 11.05
CA VAL A 75 -14.09 8.13 12.06
C VAL A 75 -13.11 7.12 11.45
N PHE A 76 -13.61 6.19 10.62
CA PHE A 76 -12.78 5.20 9.94
C PHE A 76 -11.71 5.89 9.07
N VAL A 77 -12.14 6.77 8.17
CA VAL A 77 -11.23 7.52 7.27
C VAL A 77 -10.21 8.35 8.05
N TYR A 78 -10.63 8.98 9.15
CA TYR A 78 -9.74 9.75 10.02
C TYR A 78 -8.66 8.87 10.69
N LYS A 79 -8.98 7.63 11.05
CA LYS A 79 -8.05 6.70 11.73
C LYS A 79 -7.11 5.97 10.79
N LEU A 80 -7.45 5.83 9.51
CA LEU A 80 -6.65 5.10 8.53
C LEU A 80 -5.16 5.49 8.49
N PRO A 81 -4.75 6.78 8.48
CA PRO A 81 -3.32 7.11 8.48
C PRO A 81 -2.59 6.61 9.74
N LEU A 82 -3.23 6.67 10.92
CA LEU A 82 -2.63 6.15 12.15
C LEU A 82 -2.49 4.63 12.11
N ALA A 83 -3.52 3.92 11.62
CA ALA A 83 -3.47 2.47 11.44
C ALA A 83 -2.37 2.06 10.45
N ASN A 84 -2.26 2.79 9.33
CA ASN A 84 -1.21 2.57 8.34
C ASN A 84 0.20 2.69 8.95
N GLU A 85 0.46 3.72 9.77
CA GLU A 85 1.74 3.84 10.48
C GLU A 85 2.03 2.68 11.44
N GLN A 86 0.99 2.18 12.13
CA GLN A 86 1.13 1.03 13.03
C GLN A 86 1.42 -0.26 12.24
N ASN A 87 0.74 -0.46 11.12
CA ASN A 87 0.92 -1.60 10.24
C ASN A 87 2.33 -1.64 9.64
N LEU A 88 2.84 -0.50 9.15
CA LEU A 88 4.22 -0.41 8.64
C LEU A 88 5.26 -0.75 9.73
N LYS A 89 5.01 -0.36 10.99
CA LYS A 89 5.85 -0.77 12.12
C LYS A 89 5.75 -2.27 12.40
N ALA A 90 4.57 -2.86 12.28
CA ALA A 90 4.35 -4.29 12.47
C ALA A 90 5.05 -5.12 11.38
N ILE A 91 4.91 -4.73 10.10
CA ILE A 91 5.63 -5.33 8.95
C ILE A 91 7.14 -5.28 9.21
N LYS A 92 7.66 -4.11 9.62
CA LYS A 92 9.08 -3.96 9.93
C LYS A 92 9.52 -4.85 11.08
N LYS A 93 8.71 -4.98 12.13
CA LYS A 93 8.99 -5.88 13.25
C LYS A 93 8.99 -7.35 12.82
N ASP A 94 8.00 -7.77 12.02
CA ASP A 94 7.88 -9.13 11.52
C ASP A 94 9.08 -9.50 10.64
N TYR A 95 9.51 -8.60 9.74
CA TYR A 95 10.71 -8.82 8.93
C TYR A 95 11.96 -9.19 9.74
N TYR A 96 12.20 -8.53 10.88
CA TYR A 96 13.37 -8.83 11.72
C TYR A 96 13.15 -10.03 12.66
N HIS A 97 11.95 -10.60 12.69
CA HIS A 97 11.67 -11.80 13.45
C HIS A 97 12.32 -13.01 12.76
N PRO A 98 12.99 -13.93 13.49
CA PRO A 98 13.67 -15.08 12.88
C PRO A 98 12.78 -16.00 12.05
N THR A 99 11.49 -16.03 12.38
CA THR A 99 10.45 -16.82 11.70
C THR A 99 9.38 -15.93 11.06
N GLY A 100 9.70 -14.66 10.81
CA GLY A 100 8.74 -13.70 10.24
C GLY A 100 8.49 -14.01 8.77
N MET A 101 7.21 -14.02 8.38
CA MET A 101 6.81 -14.32 7.01
C MET A 101 7.19 -13.19 6.05
N THR A 102 7.21 -11.94 6.52
CA THR A 102 7.59 -10.76 5.72
C THR A 102 8.96 -10.95 5.08
N LYS A 103 9.92 -11.52 5.83
CA LYS A 103 11.28 -11.73 5.32
C LYS A 103 11.32 -12.75 4.21
N GLU A 104 10.71 -13.91 4.42
CA GLU A 104 10.66 -14.99 3.43
C GLU A 104 10.05 -14.49 2.11
N HIS A 105 8.96 -13.73 2.19
CA HIS A 105 8.28 -13.26 1.00
C HIS A 105 8.98 -12.08 0.33
N ILE A 106 9.57 -11.14 1.08
CA ILE A 106 10.40 -10.09 0.50
C ILE A 106 11.61 -10.72 -0.21
N ASP A 107 12.26 -11.70 0.40
CA ASP A 107 13.38 -12.41 -0.20
C ASP A 107 12.94 -13.17 -1.45
N TYR A 108 11.80 -13.86 -1.40
CA TYR A 108 11.19 -14.51 -2.56
C TYR A 108 10.90 -13.51 -3.68
N PHE A 109 10.25 -12.39 -3.35
CA PHE A 109 9.94 -11.32 -4.28
C PHE A 109 11.22 -10.80 -4.96
N ILE A 110 12.24 -10.35 -4.21
CA ILE A 110 13.50 -9.84 -4.76
C ILE A 110 14.15 -10.88 -5.70
N ASN A 111 14.15 -12.15 -5.31
CA ASN A 111 14.79 -13.19 -6.10
C ASN A 111 14.06 -13.48 -7.42
N ASN A 112 12.73 -13.35 -7.43
CA ASN A 112 11.87 -13.68 -8.57
C ASN A 112 11.44 -12.47 -9.42
N THR A 113 11.68 -11.24 -8.98
CA THR A 113 11.44 -10.03 -9.78
C THR A 113 12.57 -9.75 -10.77
N ASP A 114 12.20 -9.20 -11.91
CA ASP A 114 13.12 -8.76 -12.97
C ASP A 114 14.07 -7.64 -12.49
N GLU A 115 15.31 -7.67 -12.95
CA GLU A 115 16.35 -6.72 -12.53
C GLU A 115 16.00 -5.26 -12.89
N GLU A 116 15.33 -5.03 -14.03
CA GLU A 116 14.91 -3.68 -14.43
C GLU A 116 13.85 -3.12 -13.48
N GLN A 117 12.92 -3.95 -13.00
CA GLN A 117 11.93 -3.53 -12.02
C GLN A 117 12.57 -3.24 -10.65
N LEU A 118 13.50 -4.08 -10.20
CA LEU A 118 14.26 -3.83 -8.98
C LEU A 118 15.08 -2.54 -9.07
N LYS A 119 15.66 -2.24 -10.23
CA LYS A 119 16.37 -0.97 -10.48
C LYS A 119 15.45 0.25 -10.40
N LYS A 120 14.18 0.16 -10.86
CA LYS A 120 13.22 1.29 -10.78
C LYS A 120 13.03 1.79 -9.35
N ILE A 121 13.09 0.89 -8.39
CA ILE A 121 12.93 1.20 -6.97
C ILE A 121 14.26 1.29 -6.21
N GLY A 122 15.38 1.36 -6.94
CA GLY A 122 16.71 1.57 -6.37
C GLY A 122 17.27 0.36 -5.61
N LEU A 123 16.83 -0.85 -5.96
CA LEU A 123 17.37 -2.11 -5.46
C LEU A 123 18.30 -2.77 -6.49
N GLY A 124 19.38 -3.35 -6.00
CA GLY A 124 20.26 -4.22 -6.78
C GLY A 124 20.15 -5.66 -6.27
N LYS A 125 20.36 -6.65 -7.15
CA LYS A 125 20.63 -8.02 -6.73
C LYS A 125 22.12 -8.17 -6.34
N PRO A 126 22.49 -8.91 -5.28
CA PRO A 126 21.73 -9.23 -4.06
C PRO A 126 22.28 -8.46 -2.85
N THR A 127 21.46 -7.69 -2.13
CA THR A 127 21.84 -7.22 -0.78
C THR A 127 20.64 -7.16 0.18
N SER A 128 20.82 -7.77 1.35
CA SER A 128 19.96 -7.68 2.54
C SER A 128 19.82 -6.24 3.09
N GLU A 129 20.60 -5.30 2.55
CA GLU A 129 20.57 -3.87 2.86
C GLU A 129 19.40 -3.12 2.19
N ASN A 130 18.60 -3.80 1.36
CA ASN A 130 17.52 -3.18 0.57
C ASN A 130 16.13 -3.26 1.21
N VAL A 131 15.97 -3.89 2.38
CA VAL A 131 14.65 -4.09 2.97
C VAL A 131 14.04 -2.83 3.56
N ASP A 132 14.84 -1.98 4.21
CA ASP A 132 14.33 -0.68 4.67
C ASP A 132 13.81 0.15 3.49
N LYS A 133 14.41 0.01 2.30
CA LYS A 133 13.90 0.64 1.08
C LYS A 133 12.59 0.01 0.61
N ILE A 134 12.45 -1.31 0.65
CA ILE A 134 11.19 -1.98 0.28
C ILE A 134 10.06 -1.52 1.19
N ILE A 135 10.26 -1.61 2.51
CA ILE A 135 9.25 -1.21 3.49
C ILE A 135 8.90 0.27 3.35
N THR A 136 9.88 1.14 3.06
CA THR A 136 9.62 2.58 2.84
C THR A 136 8.88 2.86 1.52
N ASN A 137 8.99 1.98 0.52
CA ASN A 137 8.27 2.10 -0.76
C ASN A 137 6.89 1.42 -0.74
N LEU A 138 6.53 0.75 0.36
CA LEU A 138 5.19 0.19 0.53
C LEU A 138 4.16 1.33 0.51
N LYS A 139 3.14 1.15 -0.32
CA LYS A 139 2.02 2.05 -0.48
C LYS A 139 0.75 1.27 -0.22
N LEU A 140 -0.06 1.73 0.73
CA LEU A 140 -1.40 1.21 0.95
C LEU A 140 -2.23 1.48 -0.32
N ILE A 141 -2.79 0.43 -0.92
CA ILE A 141 -3.57 0.52 -2.16
C ILE A 141 -5.05 0.22 -1.94
N LEU A 142 -5.35 -0.69 -1.01
CA LEU A 142 -6.69 -1.20 -0.78
C LEU A 142 -6.90 -1.48 0.71
N VAL A 143 -8.08 -1.11 1.22
CA VAL A 143 -8.56 -1.54 2.52
C VAL A 143 -9.89 -2.26 2.35
N THR A 144 -10.00 -3.46 2.90
CA THR A 144 -11.25 -4.23 2.89
C THR A 144 -11.68 -4.58 4.31
N VAL A 145 -12.97 -4.79 4.49
CA VAL A 145 -13.54 -5.26 5.75
C VAL A 145 -14.27 -6.56 5.49
N GLN A 146 -13.91 -7.61 6.23
CA GLN A 146 -14.48 -8.95 6.10
C GLN A 146 -15.10 -9.38 7.42
N ALA A 147 -16.28 -9.99 7.37
CA ALA A 147 -16.91 -10.52 8.57
C ALA A 147 -16.09 -11.70 9.11
N GLN A 148 -15.92 -11.77 10.44
CA GLN A 148 -15.35 -12.96 11.04
C GLN A 148 -16.35 -14.11 10.95
N ASN A 149 -15.84 -15.32 10.67
CA ASN A 149 -16.64 -16.54 10.69
C ASN A 149 -17.29 -16.67 12.08
N ASP A 150 -18.59 -16.98 12.10
CA ASP A 150 -19.41 -17.18 13.30
C ASP A 150 -19.74 -15.93 14.15
N PHE A 151 -19.16 -14.76 13.87
CA PHE A 151 -19.41 -13.52 14.62
C PHE A 151 -19.90 -12.38 13.71
N SER A 152 -21.22 -12.34 13.44
CA SER A 152 -21.85 -11.37 12.53
C SER A 152 -21.60 -9.88 12.80
N LYS A 153 -21.04 -9.52 13.96
CA LYS A 153 -20.71 -8.13 14.35
C LYS A 153 -19.21 -7.87 14.51
N GLU A 154 -18.40 -8.91 14.42
CA GLU A 154 -16.95 -8.79 14.43
C GLU A 154 -16.45 -8.87 12.99
N TYR A 155 -15.45 -8.06 12.71
CA TYR A 155 -14.89 -7.97 11.37
C TYR A 155 -13.40 -7.74 11.47
N ASP A 156 -12.70 -8.28 10.49
CA ASP A 156 -11.30 -8.01 10.26
C ASP A 156 -11.16 -6.91 9.21
N ILE A 157 -10.13 -6.11 9.38
CA ILE A 157 -9.74 -5.04 8.46
C ILE A 157 -8.45 -5.47 7.79
N ASN A 158 -8.50 -5.67 6.47
CA ASN A 158 -7.35 -6.04 5.68
C ASN A 158 -6.78 -4.80 4.99
N TYR A 159 -5.50 -4.53 5.20
CA TYR A 159 -4.74 -3.46 4.59
C TYR A 159 -3.77 -4.08 3.59
N ILE A 160 -3.92 -3.73 2.31
CA ILE A 160 -3.17 -4.34 1.21
C ILE A 160 -2.19 -3.32 0.64
N TYR A 161 -0.94 -3.72 0.47
CA TYR A 161 0.17 -2.86 0.10
C TYR A 161 0.83 -3.33 -1.19
N ASP A 162 1.19 -2.34 -2.01
CA ASP A 162 2.10 -2.51 -3.13
C ASP A 162 3.45 -1.85 -2.86
N ILE A 163 4.47 -2.32 -3.56
CA ILE A 163 5.76 -1.63 -3.63
C ILE A 163 5.71 -0.65 -4.79
N THR A 164 5.78 0.65 -4.49
CA THR A 164 5.71 1.71 -5.49
C THR A 164 6.75 1.52 -6.59
N GLY A 165 6.31 1.45 -7.85
CA GLY A 165 7.20 1.35 -9.02
C GLY A 165 7.51 -0.08 -9.48
N ILE A 166 6.93 -1.07 -8.81
CA ILE A 166 6.96 -2.50 -9.18
C ILE A 166 5.57 -2.95 -9.58
N ASP A 167 5.51 -3.89 -10.52
CA ASP A 167 4.30 -4.65 -10.81
C ASP A 167 4.33 -5.94 -9.97
N MET A 168 3.42 -6.05 -9.00
CA MET A 168 3.35 -7.20 -8.08
C MET A 168 2.39 -8.29 -8.57
N GLY A 169 1.72 -8.09 -9.71
CA GLY A 169 0.71 -9.02 -10.21
C GLY A 169 -0.44 -9.19 -9.22
N GLU A 170 -0.74 -10.44 -8.88
CA GLU A 170 -1.81 -10.81 -7.92
C GLU A 170 -1.30 -10.92 -6.48
N ILE A 171 0.03 -10.88 -6.26
CA ILE A 171 0.63 -11.15 -4.95
C ILE A 171 0.90 -9.84 -4.22
N HIS A 172 0.14 -9.56 -3.16
CA HIS A 172 0.27 -8.31 -2.40
C HIS A 172 0.59 -8.59 -0.93
N LEU A 173 1.35 -7.69 -0.30
CA LEU A 173 1.57 -7.75 1.14
C LEU A 173 0.29 -7.30 1.85
N SER A 174 -0.16 -8.05 2.84
CA SER A 174 -1.34 -7.69 3.62
C SER A 174 -1.04 -7.59 5.11
N VAL A 175 -1.83 -6.76 5.78
CA VAL A 175 -1.91 -6.70 7.23
C VAL A 175 -3.37 -6.80 7.63
N THR A 176 -3.70 -7.80 8.42
CA THR A 176 -5.05 -8.03 8.96
C THR A 176 -5.10 -7.56 10.39
N THR A 177 -6.12 -6.78 10.72
CA THR A 177 -6.36 -6.32 12.10
C THR A 177 -7.78 -6.58 12.55
N ASP A 178 -7.97 -6.88 13.84
CA ASP A 178 -9.30 -6.88 14.45
C ASP A 178 -9.96 -5.47 14.43
N VAL A 179 -11.22 -5.40 14.86
CA VAL A 179 -12.01 -4.16 14.95
C VAL A 179 -11.36 -3.04 15.79
N ASN A 180 -10.43 -3.39 16.69
CA ASN A 180 -9.72 -2.45 17.57
C ASN A 180 -8.33 -2.08 17.04
N GLY A 181 -7.87 -2.70 15.96
CA GLY A 181 -6.50 -2.56 15.45
C GLY A 181 -5.45 -3.26 16.33
N GLY A 182 -5.86 -4.19 17.19
CA GLY A 182 -5.00 -4.78 18.22
C GLY A 182 -4.29 -6.05 17.77
N ASN A 183 -5.04 -7.02 17.23
CA ASN A 183 -4.48 -8.25 16.71
C ASN A 183 -3.96 -8.03 15.29
N ILE A 184 -2.65 -7.80 15.15
CA ILE A 184 -2.03 -7.55 13.85
C ILE A 184 -1.40 -8.84 13.32
N GLU A 185 -1.94 -9.36 12.23
CA GLU A 185 -1.37 -10.46 11.44
C GLU A 185 -0.78 -9.89 10.14
N VAL A 186 0.43 -10.32 9.78
CA VAL A 186 1.07 -9.91 8.51
C VAL A 186 1.09 -11.12 7.60
N GLY A 187 0.56 -10.96 6.39
CA GLY A 187 0.39 -12.04 5.41
C GLY A 187 0.63 -11.59 3.98
N TRP A 188 0.30 -12.47 3.03
CA TRP A 188 0.31 -12.18 1.60
C TRP A 188 -0.98 -12.69 0.97
N GLU A 189 -1.66 -11.81 0.24
CA GLU A 189 -2.89 -12.13 -0.49
C GLU A 189 -2.55 -12.42 -1.95
N THR A 190 -3.22 -13.43 -2.53
CA THR A 190 -3.18 -13.80 -3.96
C THR A 190 -4.56 -13.62 -4.57
#